data_AF-X1RG68-F1
#
_entry.id   AF-X1RG68-F1
#
_cell.length_a   1.000
_cell.length_b   1.000
_cell.length_c   1.000
_cell.angle_alpha   90.00
_cell.angle_beta   90.00
_cell.angle_gamma   90.00
#
_symmetry.space_group_name_H-M   'P 1'
#
loop_
_entity.id
_entity.type
_entity.pdbx_description
1 polymer ?
#
loop_
_entity_poly.entity_id
_entity_poly.type
_entity_poly.pdbx_seq_one_letter_code
_entity_poly.pdbx_strand_id
1 'polypeptide(L)'
;MFINKLKILIACLILISFPLVLRAETLNLPTRPLNAMEGSVFKTYIENMSLTDRENAIIQEVTTGNIPNFMRNLVPVTVSTTINSQSHTAIYHVIPDYLAVGSDTDYFLMPMTPLTAQKIADALGCNLPTRKMVNDIWSKTSVKLSPAPIPPSPEMTTVPVFWDHNTIVRVQRAAYLGPNPLGHLVGGDKKDVVVTKLLATKTGKVAIYGWHYTSGTPIQNLYLGHGEHYADYSHGIRLVKSIMTLDGNTTTIPNILLDTTYNVLLSDEGVVTTYRYPVLSRLNFPDQDSSPSTPLALRVGNGAAGYRRVADDFRGGTDDDQAVQGLVIMRPEEIRGQVIFLFVLSMVKEYFPFDKVFCTREIFI
;
A
#
# COMPACT_ATOMS: atom_id res chain seq x y z
N MET A 1 -36.83 42.93 1.38
CA MET A 1 -37.09 41.48 1.12
C MET A 1 -36.04 40.82 0.22
N PHE A 2 -35.44 41.51 -0.76
CA PHE A 2 -34.44 40.96 -1.69
C PHE A 2 -33.09 40.62 -1.04
N ILE A 3 -32.63 41.46 -0.09
CA ILE A 3 -31.32 41.32 0.57
C ILE A 3 -31.24 40.07 1.47
N ASN A 4 -32.35 39.64 2.07
CA ASN A 4 -32.38 38.43 2.91
C ASN A 4 -32.34 37.14 2.08
N LYS A 5 -32.88 37.14 0.85
CA LYS A 5 -32.77 35.98 -0.06
C LYS A 5 -31.36 35.82 -0.61
N LEU A 6 -30.64 36.93 -0.85
CA LEU A 6 -29.25 36.89 -1.32
C LEU A 6 -28.28 36.41 -0.24
N LYS A 7 -28.49 36.79 1.03
CA LYS A 7 -27.68 36.30 2.16
C LYS A 7 -27.89 34.80 2.43
N ILE A 8 -29.12 34.29 2.26
CA ILE A 8 -29.41 32.85 2.39
C ILE A 8 -28.79 32.07 1.21
N LEU A 9 -28.81 32.62 0.00
CA LEU A 9 -28.19 31.99 -1.17
C LEU A 9 -26.65 31.90 -1.04
N ILE A 10 -26.00 32.95 -0.53
CA ILE A 10 -24.55 32.96 -0.27
C ILE A 10 -24.18 32.01 0.89
N ALA A 11 -25.00 31.95 1.94
CA ALA A 11 -24.79 30.99 3.03
C ALA A 11 -24.95 29.52 2.58
N CYS A 12 -25.88 29.25 1.65
CA CYS A 12 -26.02 27.93 1.03
C CYS A 12 -24.87 27.58 0.07
N LEU A 13 -24.28 28.55 -0.64
CA LEU A 13 -23.12 28.31 -1.50
C LEU A 13 -21.83 28.03 -0.72
N ILE A 14 -21.66 28.64 0.46
CA ILE A 14 -20.47 28.43 1.32
C ILE A 14 -20.53 27.09 2.07
N LEU A 15 -21.72 26.51 2.27
CA LEU A 15 -21.89 25.19 2.92
C LEU A 15 -21.70 23.99 1.99
N ILE A 16 -21.51 24.19 0.67
CA ILE A 16 -21.37 23.09 -0.31
C ILE A 16 -19.91 22.89 -0.76
N SER A 17 -18.99 23.79 -0.41
CA SER A 17 -17.58 23.64 -0.72
C SER A 17 -16.79 23.07 0.46
N PHE A 18 -17.15 21.87 0.94
CA PHE A 18 -16.14 21.04 1.60
C PHE A 18 -15.33 20.40 0.48
N PRO A 19 -14.05 20.78 0.26
CA PRO A 19 -13.19 20.00 -0.62
C PRO A 19 -13.16 18.59 -0.05
N LEU A 20 -13.66 17.63 -0.83
CA LEU A 20 -13.50 16.22 -0.52
C LEU A 20 -11.99 15.99 -0.50
N VAL A 21 -11.40 15.93 0.70
CA VAL A 21 -10.00 15.56 0.86
C VAL A 21 -9.91 14.10 0.44
N LEU A 22 -9.58 13.85 -0.82
CA LEU A 22 -9.20 12.54 -1.31
C LEU A 22 -7.97 12.14 -0.51
N ARG A 23 -8.15 11.33 0.54
CA ARG A 23 -7.03 10.70 1.23
C ARG A 23 -6.37 9.76 0.23
N ALA A 24 -5.07 9.94 0.03
CA ALA A 24 -4.27 8.95 -0.66
C ALA A 24 -4.39 7.63 0.11
N GLU A 25 -4.87 6.58 -0.55
CA GLU A 25 -4.92 5.24 0.02
C GLU A 25 -3.50 4.70 0.12
N THR A 26 -3.14 4.15 1.27
CA THR A 26 -1.80 3.58 1.49
C THR A 26 -1.86 2.09 1.81
N LEU A 27 -0.75 1.40 1.57
CA LEU A 27 -0.53 0.04 2.08
C LEU A 27 -0.45 0.04 3.61
N ASN A 28 -0.99 -0.99 4.24
CA ASN A 28 -0.89 -1.21 5.67
C ASN A 28 0.48 -1.81 6.03
N LEU A 29 1.52 -0.97 6.04
CA LEU A 29 2.90 -1.35 6.31
C LEU A 29 3.52 -0.47 7.40
N PRO A 30 4.35 -1.03 8.29
CA PRO A 30 5.18 -0.20 9.17
C PRO A 30 6.14 0.67 8.36
N THR A 31 6.67 1.72 8.99
CA THR A 31 7.75 2.54 8.41
C THR A 31 8.93 1.65 8.06
N ARG A 32 9.56 1.92 6.90
CA ARG A 32 10.75 1.19 6.47
C ARG A 32 11.85 1.30 7.55
N PRO A 33 12.42 0.19 8.04
CA PRO A 33 13.51 0.22 9.01
C PRO A 33 14.73 0.97 8.47
N LEU A 34 15.44 1.71 9.32
CA LEU A 34 16.62 2.48 8.91
C LEU A 34 17.78 1.60 8.43
N ASN A 35 17.87 0.38 8.94
CA ASN A 35 18.86 -0.64 8.57
C ASN A 35 18.33 -1.68 7.57
N ALA A 36 17.17 -1.41 6.94
CA ALA A 36 16.61 -2.32 5.95
C ALA A 36 17.54 -2.45 4.72
N MET A 37 17.62 -3.66 4.16
CA MET A 37 18.51 -3.92 3.03
C MET A 37 18.10 -3.11 1.79
N GLU A 38 19.08 -2.66 1.03
CA GLU A 38 18.86 -2.19 -0.33
C GLU A 38 18.56 -3.37 -1.27
N GLY A 39 17.93 -3.11 -2.41
CA GLY A 39 17.51 -4.16 -3.35
C GLY A 39 18.67 -5.02 -3.85
N SER A 40 19.82 -4.41 -4.16
CA SER A 40 21.03 -5.13 -4.57
C SER A 40 21.64 -5.98 -3.44
N VAL A 41 21.57 -5.49 -2.19
CA VAL A 41 22.03 -6.25 -1.01
C VAL A 41 21.12 -7.45 -0.76
N PHE A 42 19.81 -7.24 -0.84
CA PHE A 42 18.84 -8.32 -0.69
C PHE A 42 18.99 -9.38 -1.79
N LYS A 43 19.27 -8.99 -3.04
CA LYS A 43 19.61 -9.91 -4.13
C LYS A 43 20.73 -10.86 -3.73
N THR A 44 21.84 -10.34 -3.21
CA THR A 44 22.99 -11.17 -2.81
C THR A 44 22.66 -12.07 -1.63
N TYR A 45 21.87 -11.56 -0.67
CA TYR A 45 21.44 -12.32 0.50
C TYR A 45 20.65 -13.59 0.12
N ILE A 46 19.73 -13.49 -0.85
CA ILE A 46 18.84 -14.61 -1.22
C ILE A 46 19.38 -15.51 -2.35
N GLU A 47 20.51 -15.16 -2.97
CA GLU A 47 20.98 -15.72 -4.24
C GLU A 47 21.11 -17.26 -4.26
N ASN A 48 21.59 -17.83 -3.15
CA ASN A 48 21.85 -19.26 -3.02
C ASN A 48 20.90 -19.96 -2.03
N MET A 49 19.83 -19.28 -1.61
CA MET A 49 18.86 -19.85 -0.69
C MET A 49 18.01 -20.94 -1.34
N SER A 50 17.52 -21.87 -0.52
CA SER A 50 16.44 -22.76 -0.94
C SER A 50 15.20 -21.94 -1.31
N LEU A 51 14.29 -22.51 -2.13
CA LEU A 51 13.02 -21.85 -2.45
C LEU A 51 12.29 -21.42 -1.18
N THR A 52 12.19 -22.29 -0.18
CA THR A 52 11.49 -22.00 1.07
C THR A 52 12.13 -20.84 1.84
N ASP A 53 13.46 -20.84 1.98
CA ASP A 53 14.16 -19.79 2.73
C ASP A 53 14.10 -18.44 2.00
N ARG A 54 14.24 -18.45 0.67
CA ARG A 54 14.05 -17.26 -0.17
C ARG A 54 12.68 -16.65 0.03
N GLU A 55 11.62 -17.46 -0.07
CA GLU A 55 10.24 -17.00 0.06
C GLU A 55 9.95 -16.47 1.47
N ASN A 56 10.50 -17.10 2.51
CA ASN A 56 10.41 -16.59 3.88
C ASN A 56 11.15 -15.25 4.06
N ALA A 57 12.33 -15.10 3.47
CA ALA A 57 13.08 -13.84 3.48
C ALA A 57 12.30 -12.72 2.77
N ILE A 58 11.66 -13.01 1.63
CA ILE A 58 10.80 -12.04 0.92
C ILE A 58 9.64 -11.58 1.80
N ILE A 59 8.94 -12.53 2.46
CA ILE A 59 7.86 -12.20 3.39
C ILE A 59 8.38 -11.29 4.51
N GLN A 60 9.51 -11.65 5.12
CA GLN A 60 10.09 -10.87 6.21
C GLN A 60 10.41 -9.43 5.79
N GLU A 61 11.10 -9.22 4.67
CA GLU A 61 11.44 -7.88 4.19
C GLU A 61 10.18 -7.05 3.91
N VAL A 62 9.21 -7.62 3.18
CA VAL A 62 7.99 -6.88 2.83
C VAL A 62 7.17 -6.57 4.08
N THR A 63 6.96 -7.54 4.97
CA THR A 63 6.10 -7.38 6.17
C THR A 63 6.72 -6.48 7.23
N THR A 64 8.05 -6.34 7.26
CA THR A 64 8.75 -5.36 8.10
C THR A 64 8.79 -3.96 7.47
N GLY A 65 8.25 -3.78 6.26
CA GLY A 65 8.17 -2.49 5.58
C GLY A 65 9.37 -2.16 4.68
N ASN A 66 10.25 -3.11 4.35
CA ASN A 66 11.32 -2.88 3.38
C ASN A 66 10.81 -2.93 1.93
N ILE A 67 10.00 -1.94 1.58
CA ILE A 67 9.59 -1.65 0.21
C ILE A 67 9.89 -0.18 -0.11
N PRO A 68 10.01 0.18 -1.39
CA PRO A 68 10.16 1.58 -1.80
C PRO A 68 9.01 2.45 -1.29
N ASN A 69 9.31 3.69 -0.90
CA ASN A 69 8.31 4.64 -0.41
C ASN A 69 7.29 4.97 -1.48
N PHE A 70 7.71 5.08 -2.75
CA PHE A 70 6.79 5.38 -3.84
C PHE A 70 5.69 4.31 -4.01
N MET A 71 5.95 3.05 -3.62
CA MET A 71 4.98 1.96 -3.71
C MET A 71 3.91 1.99 -2.61
N ARG A 72 4.15 2.75 -1.53
CA ARG A 72 3.24 2.81 -0.37
C ARG A 72 1.96 3.57 -0.67
N ASN A 73 2.01 4.52 -1.60
CA ASN A 73 0.86 5.29 -2.06
C ASN A 73 0.18 4.56 -3.21
N LEU A 74 -1.07 4.13 -3.00
CA LEU A 74 -1.82 3.38 -3.98
C LEU A 74 -2.47 4.31 -5.00
N VAL A 75 -2.56 3.82 -6.24
CA VAL A 75 -3.16 4.54 -7.36
C VAL A 75 -4.60 4.08 -7.53
N PRO A 76 -5.59 4.99 -7.60
CA PRO A 76 -6.97 4.62 -7.90
C PRO A 76 -7.12 4.17 -9.36
N VAL A 77 -7.87 3.10 -9.57
CA VAL A 77 -8.29 2.61 -10.88
C VAL A 77 -9.81 2.61 -10.92
N THR A 78 -10.35 3.48 -11.77
CA THR A 78 -11.79 3.62 -12.00
C THR A 78 -12.22 2.77 -13.20
N VAL A 79 -13.18 1.88 -12.97
CA VAL A 79 -13.81 1.04 -13.99
C VAL A 79 -15.32 1.23 -13.93
N SER A 80 -15.98 1.15 -15.08
CA SER A 80 -17.44 1.25 -15.17
C SER A 80 -17.97 0.24 -16.16
N THR A 81 -19.19 -0.24 -15.91
CA THR A 81 -19.93 -1.10 -16.85
C THR A 81 -21.43 -0.90 -16.69
N THR A 82 -22.21 -1.21 -17.73
CA THR A 82 -23.67 -1.14 -17.69
C THR A 82 -24.23 -2.50 -17.29
N ILE A 83 -25.01 -2.54 -16.21
CA ILE A 83 -25.69 -3.74 -15.70
C ILE A 83 -27.17 -3.39 -15.60
N ASN A 84 -28.05 -4.22 -16.18
CA ASN A 84 -29.51 -3.97 -16.18
C ASN A 84 -29.88 -2.54 -16.65
N SER A 85 -29.21 -2.05 -17.70
CA SER A 85 -29.37 -0.69 -18.26
C SER A 85 -28.96 0.46 -17.34
N GLN A 86 -28.33 0.18 -16.19
CA GLN A 86 -27.76 1.18 -15.29
C GLN A 86 -26.22 1.15 -15.36
N SER A 87 -25.59 2.32 -15.44
CA SER A 87 -24.12 2.43 -15.34
C SER A 87 -23.70 2.31 -13.88
N HIS A 88 -22.77 1.42 -13.62
CA HIS A 88 -22.15 1.22 -12.31
C HIS A 88 -20.67 1.55 -12.38
N THR A 89 -20.14 2.22 -11.36
CA THR A 89 -18.74 2.64 -11.29
C THR A 89 -18.07 2.08 -10.04
N ALA A 90 -16.96 1.37 -10.25
CA ALA A 90 -16.11 0.84 -9.21
C ALA A 90 -14.75 1.56 -9.19
N ILE A 91 -14.22 1.79 -7.99
CA ILE A 91 -12.89 2.36 -7.78
C ILE A 91 -12.14 1.45 -6.81
N TYR A 92 -11.05 0.83 -7.27
CA TYR A 92 -10.12 0.07 -6.44
C TYR A 92 -8.73 0.71 -6.49
N HIS A 93 -7.88 0.39 -5.50
CA HIS A 93 -6.58 1.02 -5.35
C HIS A 93 -5.46 -0.01 -5.49
N VAL A 94 -4.45 0.27 -6.31
CA VAL A 94 -3.40 -0.68 -6.68
C VAL A 94 -2.02 -0.09 -6.41
N ILE A 95 -1.04 -0.94 -6.09
CA ILE A 95 0.35 -0.49 -6.03
C ILE A 95 0.80 0.04 -7.41
N PRO A 96 1.61 1.11 -7.46
CA PRO A 96 1.94 1.81 -8.71
C PRO A 96 2.79 0.96 -9.66
N ASP A 97 3.51 -0.03 -9.16
CA ASP A 97 4.35 -0.94 -9.92
C ASP A 97 4.36 -2.33 -9.24
N TYR A 98 5.01 -3.33 -9.82
CA TYR A 98 5.11 -4.65 -9.20
C TYR A 98 5.89 -4.60 -7.88
N LEU A 99 5.45 -5.38 -6.89
CA LEU A 99 6.02 -5.39 -5.55
C LEU A 99 7.56 -5.58 -5.58
N ALA A 100 8.26 -4.70 -4.88
CA ALA A 100 9.71 -4.74 -4.77
C ALA A 100 10.18 -4.71 -3.31
N VAL A 101 11.43 -5.15 -3.12
CA VAL A 101 12.18 -5.00 -1.87
C VAL A 101 13.30 -3.97 -2.08
N GLY A 102 13.52 -3.09 -1.10
CA GLY A 102 14.59 -2.08 -1.13
C GLY A 102 14.07 -0.64 -0.96
N SER A 103 14.87 0.33 -1.43
CA SER A 103 14.55 1.76 -1.36
C SER A 103 14.11 2.33 -2.71
N ASP A 104 13.70 3.60 -2.76
CA ASP A 104 13.37 4.28 -4.02
C ASP A 104 14.55 4.34 -5.00
N THR A 105 15.79 4.32 -4.50
CA THR A 105 17.02 4.42 -5.30
C THR A 105 17.63 3.07 -5.66
N ASP A 106 17.39 2.05 -4.83
CA ASP A 106 17.84 0.69 -5.11
C ASP A 106 16.80 -0.35 -4.67
N TYR A 107 15.98 -0.78 -5.63
CA TYR A 107 14.96 -1.78 -5.43
C TYR A 107 15.08 -2.95 -6.39
N PHE A 108 14.54 -4.08 -5.93
CA PHE A 108 14.44 -5.32 -6.66
C PHE A 108 12.96 -5.67 -6.85
N LEU A 109 12.43 -5.50 -8.07
CA LEU A 109 11.12 -6.07 -8.44
C LEU A 109 11.18 -7.58 -8.18
N MET A 110 10.29 -8.10 -7.33
CA MET A 110 10.50 -9.38 -6.66
C MET A 110 9.57 -10.47 -7.19
N PRO A 111 10.00 -11.29 -8.17
CA PRO A 111 9.36 -12.56 -8.47
C PRO A 111 9.28 -13.46 -7.23
N MET A 112 8.10 -14.04 -7.01
CA MET A 112 7.85 -14.97 -5.91
C MET A 112 6.73 -15.94 -6.30
N THR A 113 6.53 -16.97 -5.50
CA THR A 113 5.43 -17.93 -5.69
C THR A 113 4.07 -17.28 -5.42
N PRO A 114 2.97 -17.77 -6.02
CA PRO A 114 1.63 -17.32 -5.68
C PRO A 114 1.28 -17.49 -4.20
N LEU A 115 1.84 -18.51 -3.54
CA LEU A 115 1.61 -18.76 -2.10
C LEU A 115 2.20 -17.64 -1.23
N THR A 116 3.41 -17.20 -1.54
CA THR A 116 4.05 -16.08 -0.85
C THR A 116 3.39 -14.76 -1.16
N ALA A 117 3.05 -14.52 -2.43
CA ALA A 117 2.28 -13.36 -2.85
C ALA A 117 0.94 -13.28 -2.10
N GLN A 118 0.25 -14.43 -1.92
CA GLN A 118 -0.99 -14.50 -1.16
C GLN A 118 -0.78 -14.20 0.33
N LYS A 119 0.26 -14.76 0.98
CA LYS A 119 0.57 -14.45 2.38
C LYS A 119 0.81 -12.96 2.59
N ILE A 120 1.55 -12.32 1.68
CA ILE A 120 1.80 -10.87 1.71
C ILE A 120 0.50 -10.11 1.48
N ALA A 121 -0.29 -10.48 0.46
CA ALA A 121 -1.57 -9.82 0.19
C ALA A 121 -2.50 -9.89 1.42
N ASP A 122 -2.58 -11.05 2.06
CA ASP A 122 -3.37 -11.25 3.27
C ASP A 122 -2.93 -10.35 4.42
N ALA A 123 -1.63 -10.30 4.65
CA ALA A 123 -1.03 -9.49 5.71
C ALA A 123 -1.30 -7.99 5.48
N LEU A 124 -1.29 -7.53 4.23
CA LEU A 124 -1.44 -6.12 3.89
C LEU A 124 -2.90 -5.69 3.61
N GLY A 125 -3.87 -6.58 3.78
CA GLY A 125 -5.29 -6.29 3.47
C GLY A 125 -5.54 -6.09 1.97
N CYS A 126 -4.84 -6.87 1.14
CA CYS A 126 -4.86 -6.81 -0.31
C CYS A 126 -5.36 -8.13 -0.93
N ASN A 127 -5.63 -8.07 -2.23
CA ASN A 127 -5.94 -9.17 -3.12
C ASN A 127 -4.95 -9.18 -4.29
N LEU A 128 -4.77 -10.35 -4.89
CA LEU A 128 -4.17 -10.47 -6.21
C LEU A 128 -5.24 -10.14 -7.28
N PRO A 129 -4.86 -9.57 -8.43
CA PRO A 129 -5.80 -9.10 -9.43
C PRO A 129 -6.38 -10.27 -10.23
N THR A 130 -7.52 -10.07 -10.87
CA THR A 130 -7.98 -10.96 -11.94
C THR A 130 -7.33 -10.57 -13.28
N ARG A 131 -7.50 -11.41 -14.30
CA ARG A 131 -7.17 -11.05 -15.69
C ARG A 131 -7.79 -9.72 -16.14
N LYS A 132 -9.07 -9.51 -15.87
CA LYS A 132 -9.78 -8.27 -16.22
C LYS A 132 -9.15 -7.06 -15.51
N MET A 133 -8.86 -7.17 -14.22
CA MET A 133 -8.22 -6.09 -13.48
C MET A 133 -6.84 -5.74 -14.04
N VAL A 134 -6.03 -6.74 -14.43
CA VAL A 134 -4.73 -6.48 -15.07
C VAL A 134 -4.89 -5.66 -16.36
N ASN A 135 -5.89 -5.99 -17.20
CA ASN A 135 -6.20 -5.21 -18.40
C ASN A 135 -6.65 -3.79 -18.08
N ASP A 136 -7.56 -3.65 -17.11
CA ASP A 136 -8.08 -2.35 -16.68
C ASP A 136 -6.94 -1.47 -16.12
N ILE A 137 -6.08 -2.02 -15.26
CA ILE A 137 -4.88 -1.36 -14.72
C ILE A 137 -3.97 -0.91 -15.86
N TRP A 138 -3.60 -1.81 -16.79
CA TRP A 138 -2.75 -1.47 -17.92
C TRP A 138 -3.35 -0.35 -18.79
N SER A 139 -4.67 -0.35 -18.99
CA SER A 139 -5.34 0.71 -19.77
C SER A 139 -5.17 2.10 -19.14
N LYS A 140 -5.04 2.17 -17.80
CA LYS A 140 -4.87 3.39 -17.01
C LYS A 140 -3.41 3.73 -16.71
N THR A 141 -2.44 2.89 -17.08
CA THR A 141 -1.02 3.21 -16.84
C THR A 141 -0.59 4.39 -17.70
N SER A 142 0.11 5.34 -17.07
CA SER A 142 0.75 6.45 -17.78
C SER A 142 2.10 6.02 -18.38
N VAL A 143 2.70 4.95 -17.85
CA VAL A 143 3.96 4.38 -18.32
C VAL A 143 3.72 2.95 -18.79
N LYS A 144 3.90 2.73 -20.08
CA LYS A 144 3.75 1.42 -20.75
C LYS A 144 5.11 0.98 -21.24
N LEU A 145 5.76 0.11 -20.48
CA LEU A 145 7.05 -0.46 -20.87
C LEU A 145 6.82 -1.59 -21.88
N SER A 146 7.66 -1.67 -22.89
CA SER A 146 7.59 -2.77 -23.85
C SER A 146 8.12 -4.05 -23.20
N PRO A 147 7.49 -5.21 -23.41
CA PRO A 147 8.01 -6.47 -22.91
C PRO A 147 9.45 -6.74 -23.39
N ALA A 148 10.29 -7.27 -22.49
CA ALA A 148 11.69 -7.57 -22.76
C ALA A 148 12.05 -8.97 -22.25
N PRO A 149 11.58 -10.04 -22.94
CA PRO A 149 11.80 -11.40 -22.49
C PRO A 149 13.26 -11.84 -22.57
N ILE A 150 13.70 -12.54 -21.53
CA ILE A 150 14.96 -13.30 -21.52
C ILE A 150 14.65 -14.70 -22.13
N PRO A 151 15.47 -15.20 -23.08
CA PRO A 151 15.26 -16.52 -23.66
C PRO A 151 15.10 -17.62 -22.58
N PRO A 152 14.19 -18.59 -22.76
CA PRO A 152 13.98 -19.65 -21.78
C PRO A 152 15.25 -20.47 -21.53
N SER A 153 15.55 -20.71 -20.26
CA SER A 153 16.65 -21.56 -19.81
C SER A 153 16.34 -22.18 -18.44
N PRO A 154 17.06 -23.22 -17.99
CA PRO A 154 16.91 -23.77 -16.64
C PRO A 154 17.11 -22.72 -15.53
N GLU A 155 17.92 -21.70 -15.78
CA GLU A 155 18.27 -20.63 -14.83
C GLU A 155 17.14 -19.59 -14.65
N MET A 156 16.07 -19.64 -15.44
CA MET A 156 15.01 -18.62 -15.43
C MET A 156 14.26 -18.49 -14.08
N THR A 157 14.40 -19.47 -13.20
CA THR A 157 13.82 -19.52 -11.84
C THR A 157 14.80 -19.05 -10.74
N THR A 158 16.01 -18.64 -11.13
CA THR A 158 17.10 -18.26 -10.21
C THR A 158 17.13 -16.75 -9.96
N VAL A 159 17.59 -16.37 -8.78
CA VAL A 159 17.72 -14.96 -8.36
C VAL A 159 18.61 -14.12 -9.30
N PRO A 160 19.73 -14.64 -9.85
CA PRO A 160 20.48 -13.90 -10.86
C PRO A 160 19.64 -13.48 -12.07
N VAL A 161 18.85 -14.39 -12.66
CA VAL A 161 18.01 -14.05 -13.82
C VAL A 161 16.86 -13.11 -13.44
N PHE A 162 16.35 -13.21 -12.21
CA PHE A 162 15.36 -12.25 -11.69
C PHE A 162 15.96 -10.84 -11.66
N TRP A 163 17.21 -10.71 -11.20
CA TRP A 163 17.94 -9.46 -11.13
C TRP A 163 18.34 -8.91 -12.51
N ASP A 164 18.72 -9.76 -13.45
CA ASP A 164 18.99 -9.37 -14.83
C ASP A 164 17.75 -8.71 -15.44
N HIS A 165 16.58 -9.33 -15.28
CA HIS A 165 15.33 -8.74 -15.74
C HIS A 165 14.97 -7.46 -14.97
N ASN A 166 15.23 -7.39 -13.66
CA ASN A 166 15.06 -6.15 -12.89
C ASN A 166 15.89 -5.01 -13.49
N THR A 167 17.14 -5.30 -13.88
CA THR A 167 18.05 -4.33 -14.49
C THR A 167 17.55 -3.87 -15.85
N ILE A 168 17.04 -4.78 -16.69
CA ILE A 168 16.40 -4.45 -17.97
C ILE A 168 15.23 -3.48 -17.75
N VAL A 169 14.33 -3.79 -16.83
CA VAL A 169 13.16 -2.94 -16.53
C VAL A 169 13.58 -1.58 -15.96
N ARG A 170 14.61 -1.52 -15.10
CA ARG A 170 15.15 -0.25 -14.59
C ARG A 170 15.66 0.64 -15.72
N VAL A 171 16.37 0.07 -16.70
CA VAL A 171 16.83 0.81 -17.89
C VAL A 171 15.65 1.34 -18.71
N GLN A 172 14.62 0.53 -18.93
CA GLN A 172 13.40 0.98 -19.62
C GLN A 172 12.69 2.10 -18.86
N ARG A 173 12.55 1.94 -17.53
CA ARG A 173 11.85 2.92 -16.68
C ARG A 173 12.56 4.26 -16.62
N ALA A 174 13.90 4.28 -16.69
CA ALA A 174 14.71 5.50 -16.65
C ALA A 174 14.31 6.53 -17.73
N ALA A 175 13.91 6.07 -18.92
CA ALA A 175 13.46 6.94 -20.01
C ALA A 175 12.17 7.73 -19.69
N TYR A 176 11.41 7.29 -18.68
CA TYR A 176 10.13 7.88 -18.28
C TYR A 176 10.20 8.67 -16.96
N LEU A 177 11.32 8.64 -16.23
CA LEU A 177 11.37 9.23 -14.88
C LEU A 177 11.20 10.75 -14.86
N GLY A 178 11.59 11.45 -15.95
CA GLY A 178 11.35 12.88 -16.11
C GLY A 178 9.84 13.23 -16.13
N PRO A 179 9.09 12.81 -17.16
CA PRO A 179 7.66 13.12 -17.28
C PRO A 179 6.78 12.32 -16.32
N ASN A 180 7.22 11.14 -15.89
CA ASN A 180 6.48 10.25 -15.01
C ASN A 180 7.40 9.74 -13.89
N PRO A 181 7.59 10.52 -12.82
CA PRO A 181 8.36 10.10 -11.65
C PRO A 181 7.85 8.78 -11.04
N LEU A 182 8.65 8.20 -10.13
CA LEU A 182 8.23 7.03 -9.35
C LEU A 182 6.89 7.30 -8.63
N GLY A 183 6.07 6.24 -8.47
CA GLY A 183 4.71 6.34 -7.93
C GLY A 183 3.61 6.53 -8.98
N HIS A 184 3.97 6.79 -10.24
CA HIS A 184 3.02 6.66 -11.36
C HIS A 184 2.75 5.19 -11.67
N LEU A 185 1.55 4.89 -12.17
CA LEU A 185 1.15 3.55 -12.54
C LEU A 185 1.93 3.04 -13.77
N VAL A 186 2.68 1.96 -13.59
CA VAL A 186 3.52 1.28 -14.59
C VAL A 186 2.94 -0.08 -14.93
N GLY A 187 3.02 -0.47 -16.21
CA GLY A 187 2.77 -1.84 -16.65
C GLY A 187 3.44 -2.17 -17.97
N GLY A 188 3.34 -3.45 -18.35
CA GLY A 188 3.97 -4.00 -19.57
C GLY A 188 5.36 -4.59 -19.35
N ASP A 189 5.83 -4.66 -18.11
CA ASP A 189 7.16 -5.13 -17.74
C ASP A 189 7.20 -6.51 -17.06
N LYS A 190 6.08 -7.05 -16.58
CA LYS A 190 5.98 -8.42 -16.04
C LYS A 190 4.68 -9.12 -16.45
N LYS A 191 4.61 -10.43 -16.22
CA LYS A 191 3.36 -11.22 -16.18
C LYS A 191 2.81 -11.16 -14.76
N ASP A 192 1.58 -10.69 -14.60
CA ASP A 192 0.89 -10.70 -13.32
C ASP A 192 0.57 -12.13 -12.89
N VAL A 193 0.83 -12.44 -11.63
CA VAL A 193 0.19 -13.57 -10.95
C VAL A 193 -1.23 -13.16 -10.60
N VAL A 194 -2.22 -13.90 -11.09
CA VAL A 194 -3.64 -13.52 -11.03
C VAL A 194 -4.49 -14.57 -10.32
N VAL A 195 -5.65 -14.16 -9.81
CA VAL A 195 -6.72 -15.08 -9.41
C VAL A 195 -7.73 -15.24 -10.54
N THR A 196 -8.26 -16.45 -10.69
CA THR A 196 -9.15 -16.83 -11.79
C THR A 196 -10.13 -17.89 -11.31
N LYS A 197 -11.32 -17.93 -11.91
CA LYS A 197 -12.33 -18.97 -11.67
C LYS A 197 -11.75 -20.38 -11.86
N LEU A 198 -10.75 -20.54 -12.74
CA LEU A 198 -10.13 -21.84 -13.03
C LEU A 198 -9.41 -22.45 -11.83
N LEU A 199 -8.95 -21.65 -10.86
CA LEU A 199 -8.27 -22.16 -9.66
C LEU A 199 -9.17 -23.07 -8.81
N ALA A 200 -10.50 -22.95 -8.92
CA ALA A 200 -11.44 -23.85 -8.26
C ALA A 200 -11.32 -25.31 -8.71
N THR A 201 -10.86 -25.55 -9.95
CA THR A 201 -10.72 -26.90 -10.53
C THR A 201 -9.29 -27.27 -10.88
N LYS A 202 -8.40 -26.28 -11.02
CA LYS A 202 -6.96 -26.43 -11.27
C LYS A 202 -6.19 -26.19 -9.98
N THR A 203 -6.43 -27.05 -8.99
CA THR A 203 -5.74 -26.98 -7.69
C THR A 203 -4.23 -27.18 -7.86
N GLY A 204 -3.44 -26.54 -6.99
CA GLY A 204 -1.99 -26.65 -7.02
C GLY A 204 -1.29 -25.94 -8.19
N LYS A 205 -1.99 -25.05 -8.92
CA LYS A 205 -1.48 -24.33 -10.08
C LYS A 205 -1.33 -22.84 -9.82
N VAL A 206 -0.32 -22.22 -10.43
CA VAL A 206 -0.22 -20.76 -10.54
C VAL A 206 -0.96 -20.29 -11.81
N ALA A 207 -1.64 -19.16 -11.75
CA ALA A 207 -2.23 -18.52 -12.90
C ALA A 207 -1.44 -17.25 -13.23
N ILE A 208 -0.93 -17.19 -14.46
CA ILE A 208 -0.14 -16.06 -14.94
C ILE A 208 -0.79 -15.45 -16.18
N TYR A 209 -0.75 -14.13 -16.26
CA TYR A 209 -1.36 -13.38 -17.35
C TYR A 209 -0.63 -12.05 -17.60
N GLY A 210 -0.65 -11.55 -18.83
CA GLY A 210 -0.28 -10.18 -19.14
C GLY A 210 1.06 -10.06 -19.84
N TRP A 211 1.93 -9.19 -19.31
CA TRP A 211 3.12 -8.70 -20.01
C TRP A 211 2.75 -8.07 -21.35
N HIS A 212 1.93 -7.03 -21.26
CA HIS A 212 1.30 -6.36 -22.39
C HIS A 212 2.31 -5.56 -23.20
N TYR A 213 2.23 -5.70 -24.52
CA TYR A 213 2.81 -4.72 -25.44
C TYR A 213 2.21 -3.33 -25.20
N THR A 214 2.86 -2.29 -25.69
CA THR A 214 2.34 -0.91 -25.63
C THR A 214 1.00 -0.73 -26.36
N SER A 215 0.63 -1.68 -27.24
CA SER A 215 -0.70 -1.76 -27.87
C SER A 215 -1.80 -2.31 -26.95
N GLY A 216 -1.45 -2.95 -25.83
CA GLY A 216 -2.38 -3.61 -24.92
C GLY A 216 -2.61 -5.09 -25.21
N THR A 217 -1.93 -5.65 -26.22
CA THR A 217 -1.97 -7.09 -26.46
C THR A 217 -1.05 -7.80 -25.45
N PRO A 218 -1.54 -8.78 -24.67
CA PRO A 218 -0.69 -9.55 -23.76
C PRO A 218 0.22 -10.52 -24.52
N ILE A 219 1.48 -10.65 -24.11
CA ILE A 219 2.33 -11.77 -24.57
C ILE A 219 1.87 -13.09 -23.92
N GLN A 220 1.47 -13.01 -22.64
CA GLN A 220 0.99 -14.15 -21.88
C GLN A 220 -0.54 -14.14 -21.80
N ASN A 221 -1.19 -14.95 -22.62
CA ASN A 221 -2.58 -15.35 -22.36
C ASN A 221 -2.69 -16.09 -21.02
N LEU A 222 -3.91 -16.16 -20.46
CA LEU A 222 -4.14 -16.79 -19.16
C LEU A 222 -3.62 -18.23 -19.18
N TYR A 223 -2.64 -18.52 -18.32
CA TYR A 223 -1.92 -19.78 -18.34
C TYR A 223 -1.78 -20.38 -16.95
N LEU A 224 -2.10 -21.67 -16.84
CA LEU A 224 -2.06 -22.46 -15.60
C LEU A 224 -1.26 -23.76 -15.75
N GLY A 225 -0.19 -23.74 -16.55
CA GLY A 225 0.62 -24.94 -16.78
C GLY A 225 1.54 -25.29 -15.61
N HIS A 226 2.06 -24.28 -14.91
CA HIS A 226 3.00 -24.45 -13.80
C HIS A 226 2.33 -24.71 -12.45
N GLY A 227 3.05 -25.39 -11.55
CA GLY A 227 2.61 -25.60 -10.17
C GLY A 227 2.68 -24.33 -9.32
N GLU A 228 2.00 -24.30 -8.19
CA GLU A 228 1.96 -23.15 -7.26
C GLU A 228 3.27 -22.87 -6.52
N HIS A 229 4.29 -23.72 -6.66
CA HIS A 229 5.66 -23.48 -6.20
C HIS A 229 6.57 -22.90 -7.29
N TYR A 230 6.05 -22.66 -8.49
CA TYR A 230 6.81 -22.09 -9.60
C TYR A 230 6.88 -20.57 -9.48
N ALA A 231 8.07 -20.02 -9.73
CA ALA A 231 8.29 -18.61 -10.00
C ALA A 231 9.50 -18.46 -10.92
N ASP A 232 9.33 -17.68 -11.98
CA ASP A 232 10.42 -17.27 -12.87
C ASP A 232 10.59 -15.74 -12.88
N TYR A 233 11.63 -15.27 -13.55
CA TYR A 233 11.96 -13.84 -13.63
C TYR A 233 10.80 -12.95 -14.12
N SER A 234 9.84 -13.52 -14.86
CA SER A 234 8.74 -12.79 -15.49
C SER A 234 7.54 -12.61 -14.56
N HIS A 235 7.50 -13.28 -13.41
CA HIS A 235 6.44 -13.07 -12.42
C HIS A 235 6.46 -11.64 -11.86
N GLY A 236 5.29 -11.00 -11.86
CA GLY A 236 5.02 -9.72 -11.23
C GLY A 236 3.88 -9.86 -10.23
N ILE A 237 4.07 -9.35 -9.02
CA ILE A 237 3.04 -9.34 -7.98
C ILE A 237 2.48 -7.93 -7.88
N ARG A 238 1.20 -7.77 -8.21
CA ARG A 238 0.51 -6.48 -8.17
C ARG A 238 -0.57 -6.49 -7.10
N LEU A 239 -0.28 -5.91 -5.95
CA LEU A 239 -1.23 -5.86 -4.83
C LEU A 239 -2.35 -4.85 -5.11
N VAL A 240 -3.59 -5.30 -4.94
CA VAL A 240 -4.79 -4.45 -5.00
C VAL A 240 -5.40 -4.40 -3.60
N LYS A 241 -5.63 -3.22 -3.04
CA LYS A 241 -6.27 -3.08 -1.74
C LYS A 241 -7.65 -3.74 -1.76
N SER A 242 -7.95 -4.52 -0.72
CA SER A 242 -9.18 -5.31 -0.69
C SER A 242 -10.42 -4.43 -0.59
N ILE A 243 -10.33 -3.33 0.17
CA ILE A 243 -11.40 -2.33 0.29
C ILE A 243 -11.45 -1.48 -0.99
N MET A 244 -12.65 -1.29 -1.51
CA MET A 244 -12.94 -0.53 -2.73
C MET A 244 -14.31 0.15 -2.61
N THR A 245 -14.68 0.97 -3.59
CA THR A 245 -16.04 1.53 -3.67
C THR A 245 -16.79 1.06 -4.91
N LEU A 246 -18.09 0.82 -4.78
CA LEU A 246 -19.06 0.62 -5.86
C LEU A 246 -20.16 1.67 -5.72
N ASP A 247 -20.33 2.52 -6.73
CA ASP A 247 -21.30 3.63 -6.75
C ASP A 247 -21.23 4.52 -5.50
N GLY A 248 -20.00 4.80 -5.05
CA GLY A 248 -19.71 5.59 -3.85
C GLY A 248 -19.82 4.83 -2.51
N ASN A 249 -20.34 3.60 -2.51
CA ASN A 249 -20.47 2.79 -1.31
C ASN A 249 -19.25 1.88 -1.09
N THR A 250 -18.77 1.78 0.14
CA THR A 250 -17.63 0.90 0.48
C THR A 250 -18.02 -0.57 0.37
N THR A 251 -17.16 -1.37 -0.25
CA THR A 251 -17.28 -2.83 -0.38
C THR A 251 -15.87 -3.45 -0.45
N THR A 252 -15.78 -4.74 -0.80
CA THR A 252 -14.50 -5.44 -0.96
C THR A 252 -14.40 -6.14 -2.30
N ILE A 253 -13.17 -6.33 -2.79
CA ILE A 253 -12.87 -7.11 -3.99
C ILE A 253 -13.52 -8.51 -3.93
N PRO A 254 -13.38 -9.30 -2.83
CA PRO A 254 -14.09 -10.57 -2.70
C PRO A 254 -15.61 -10.47 -2.83
N ASN A 255 -16.25 -9.47 -2.22
CA ASN A 255 -17.70 -9.32 -2.32
C ASN A 255 -18.14 -9.14 -3.78
N ILE A 256 -17.43 -8.31 -4.56
CA ILE A 256 -17.74 -8.10 -5.97
C ILE A 256 -17.44 -9.34 -6.81
N LEU A 257 -16.33 -10.04 -6.57
CA LEU A 257 -15.98 -11.26 -7.30
C LEU A 257 -16.96 -12.41 -7.06
N LEU A 258 -17.58 -12.48 -5.87
CA LEU A 258 -18.58 -13.46 -5.51
C LEU A 258 -20.01 -13.09 -5.95
N ASP A 259 -20.26 -11.81 -6.23
CA ASP A 259 -21.58 -11.30 -6.57
C ASP A 259 -22.01 -11.68 -7.99
N THR A 260 -23.21 -12.25 -8.16
CA THR A 260 -23.72 -12.71 -9.46
C THR A 260 -24.06 -11.58 -10.44
N THR A 261 -24.26 -10.36 -9.94
CA THR A 261 -24.61 -9.15 -10.70
C THR A 261 -23.36 -8.33 -10.99
N TYR A 262 -22.54 -8.06 -9.97
CA TYR A 262 -21.44 -7.09 -10.06
C TYR A 262 -20.07 -7.68 -10.45
N ASN A 263 -19.91 -9.01 -10.48
CA ASN A 263 -18.63 -9.65 -10.84
C ASN A 263 -18.03 -9.13 -12.16
N VAL A 264 -18.87 -8.74 -13.13
CA VAL A 264 -18.45 -8.22 -14.44
C VAL A 264 -17.61 -6.95 -14.36
N LEU A 265 -17.65 -6.22 -13.23
CA LEU A 265 -16.77 -5.07 -12.99
C LEU A 265 -15.31 -5.48 -12.77
N LEU A 266 -15.06 -6.68 -12.24
CA LEU A 266 -13.72 -7.14 -11.86
C LEU A 266 -13.32 -8.45 -12.53
N SER A 267 -14.21 -9.17 -13.19
CA SER A 267 -13.95 -10.47 -13.79
C SER A 267 -14.67 -10.58 -15.13
N ASP A 268 -13.95 -11.06 -16.14
CA ASP A 268 -14.51 -11.46 -17.43
C ASP A 268 -14.70 -12.98 -17.52
N GLU A 269 -14.65 -13.68 -16.38
CA GLU A 269 -14.89 -15.13 -16.24
C GLU A 269 -16.22 -15.43 -15.51
N GLY A 270 -16.99 -14.39 -15.19
CA GLY A 270 -18.14 -14.46 -14.30
C GLY A 270 -17.70 -14.46 -12.82
N VAL A 271 -18.55 -15.05 -11.97
CA VAL A 271 -18.29 -15.24 -10.53
C VAL A 271 -16.99 -16.04 -10.30
N VAL A 272 -16.12 -15.51 -9.43
CA VAL A 272 -14.85 -16.12 -9.02
C VAL A 272 -14.94 -16.53 -7.55
N THR A 273 -15.28 -17.80 -7.30
CA THR A 273 -15.41 -18.35 -5.94
C THR A 273 -14.06 -18.61 -5.26
N THR A 274 -13.02 -18.90 -6.06
CA THR A 274 -11.63 -19.02 -5.60
C THR A 274 -10.86 -17.76 -5.94
N TYR A 275 -11.01 -16.73 -5.10
CA TYR A 275 -10.38 -15.41 -5.27
C TYR A 275 -9.04 -15.27 -4.52
N ARG A 276 -8.49 -16.40 -4.03
CA ARG A 276 -7.23 -16.49 -3.26
C ARG A 276 -6.54 -17.84 -3.52
N TYR A 277 -5.22 -17.87 -3.36
CA TYR A 277 -4.46 -19.12 -3.27
C TYR A 277 -4.59 -19.76 -1.88
N PRO A 278 -4.54 -21.10 -1.77
CA PRO A 278 -4.67 -21.77 -0.48
C PRO A 278 -3.38 -21.66 0.34
N VAL A 279 -3.37 -20.79 1.35
CA VAL A 279 -2.27 -20.67 2.32
C VAL A 279 -2.69 -21.28 3.66
N LEU A 280 -1.80 -22.06 4.28
CA LEU A 280 -2.10 -22.82 5.50
C LEU A 280 -2.27 -21.95 6.76
N SER A 281 -1.89 -20.67 6.71
CA SER A 281 -2.04 -19.72 7.82
C SER A 281 -2.09 -18.28 7.32
N ARG A 282 -2.92 -17.45 7.97
CA ARG A 282 -2.88 -15.98 7.80
C ARG A 282 -1.76 -15.42 8.67
N LEU A 283 -0.92 -14.56 8.11
CA LEU A 283 -0.02 -13.73 8.90
C LEU A 283 -0.89 -12.63 9.53
N ASN A 284 -1.08 -12.67 10.85
CA ASN A 284 -1.79 -11.61 11.57
C ASN A 284 -0.79 -10.53 11.99
N PHE A 285 -1.03 -9.27 11.62
CA PHE A 285 -0.35 -8.14 12.25
C PHE A 285 -1.14 -7.66 13.46
N PRO A 286 -0.47 -7.20 14.53
CA PRO A 286 -1.14 -6.42 15.55
C PRO A 286 -1.63 -5.10 14.93
N ASP A 287 -2.93 -4.81 15.06
CA ASP A 287 -3.53 -3.55 14.63
C ASP A 287 -2.78 -2.37 15.28
N GLN A 288 -2.34 -1.42 14.44
CA GLN A 288 -1.71 -0.16 14.86
C GLN A 288 -2.70 0.82 15.54
N ASP A 289 -3.94 0.40 15.79
CA ASP A 289 -5.01 1.24 16.36
C ASP A 289 -5.32 0.92 17.83
N SER A 290 -4.45 0.17 18.51
CA SER A 290 -4.55 0.02 19.97
C SER A 290 -3.81 1.18 20.66
N SER A 291 -4.60 2.09 21.23
CA SER A 291 -4.16 3.06 22.25
C SER A 291 -3.30 2.37 23.32
N PRO A 292 -2.33 3.06 23.96
CA PRO A 292 -1.36 2.40 24.84
C PRO A 292 -2.09 1.82 26.05
N SER A 293 -2.25 0.51 26.07
CA SER A 293 -2.67 -0.20 27.27
C SER A 293 -1.46 -0.37 28.18
N THR A 294 -1.65 0.09 29.41
CA THR A 294 -0.79 0.00 30.59
C THR A 294 0.01 -1.32 30.67
N PRO A 295 1.26 -1.32 31.15
CA PRO A 295 2.04 -2.56 31.23
C PRO A 295 1.36 -3.57 32.15
N LEU A 296 1.24 -4.82 31.68
CA LEU A 296 0.83 -5.95 32.49
C LEU A 296 1.79 -6.09 33.68
N ALA A 297 1.28 -5.90 34.89
CA ALA A 297 1.97 -6.28 36.11
C ALA A 297 2.15 -7.82 36.12
N LEU A 298 3.41 -8.27 36.18
CA LEU A 298 3.74 -9.67 36.45
C LEU A 298 3.11 -10.10 37.78
N ARG A 299 2.18 -11.06 37.72
CA ARG A 299 1.76 -11.82 38.90
C ARG A 299 2.93 -12.68 39.37
N VAL A 300 3.56 -12.26 40.47
CA VAL A 300 4.51 -13.08 41.23
C VAL A 300 3.71 -14.14 41.99
N GLY A 301 3.98 -15.41 41.69
CA GLY A 301 3.48 -16.54 42.45
C GLY A 301 4.12 -16.61 43.83
N ASN A 302 3.30 -16.84 44.86
CA ASN A 302 3.74 -17.09 46.22
C ASN A 302 4.63 -18.35 46.27
N GLY A 303 5.90 -18.15 46.61
CA GLY A 303 6.83 -19.21 46.98
C GLY A 303 7.84 -18.63 47.98
N ALA A 304 7.52 -18.73 49.26
CA ALA A 304 8.42 -18.37 50.35
C ALA A 304 9.43 -19.50 50.58
N ALA A 305 10.71 -19.25 50.36
CA ALA A 305 11.85 -19.84 51.08
C ALA A 305 13.18 -19.24 50.58
N GLY A 306 14.07 -18.84 51.50
CA GLY A 306 15.52 -18.87 51.24
C GLY A 306 16.27 -17.54 51.20
N TYR A 307 16.59 -17.04 52.39
CA TYR A 307 17.60 -16.03 52.77
C TYR A 307 18.96 -16.12 52.02
N ARG A 308 19.51 -15.01 51.50
CA ARG A 308 20.82 -14.39 51.91
C ARG A 308 21.38 -13.36 50.89
N ARG A 309 21.81 -12.22 51.48
CA ARG A 309 22.75 -11.14 51.07
C ARG A 309 23.57 -11.35 49.79
N VAL A 310 23.70 -10.28 48.99
CA VAL A 310 24.87 -9.36 48.95
C VAL A 310 24.41 -7.98 48.44
N ALA A 311 24.59 -6.95 49.26
CA ALA A 311 24.65 -5.55 48.85
C ALA A 311 26.01 -5.05 49.35
N ASP A 312 26.72 -4.33 48.47
CA ASP A 312 27.95 -3.52 48.60
C ASP A 312 28.53 -3.61 47.16
N ASP A 313 28.66 -2.55 46.35
CA ASP A 313 29.33 -1.30 46.64
C ASP A 313 29.00 -0.21 45.59
N PHE A 314 29.45 1.02 45.87
CA PHE A 314 29.40 2.28 45.09
C PHE A 314 28.30 3.29 45.44
N ARG A 315 28.57 4.00 46.55
CA ARG A 315 28.28 5.42 46.75
C ARG A 315 29.49 6.28 46.36
N GLY A 316 29.20 7.45 45.80
CA GLY A 316 30.10 8.58 45.55
C GLY A 316 29.65 9.24 44.23
N GLY A 317 28.85 10.31 44.18
CA GLY A 317 28.70 11.44 45.09
C GLY A 317 29.53 12.61 44.55
N THR A 318 28.88 13.58 43.90
CA THR A 318 28.86 15.02 44.25
C THR A 318 28.05 15.81 43.24
N ASP A 319 27.33 16.79 43.79
CA ASP A 319 26.37 17.71 43.20
C ASP A 319 26.93 18.62 42.10
N ASP A 320 26.08 19.01 41.15
CA ASP A 320 25.89 20.43 40.85
C ASP A 320 24.48 20.66 40.27
N ASP A 321 23.81 21.63 40.87
CA ASP A 321 22.44 22.02 40.67
C ASP A 321 22.37 23.18 39.64
N GLN A 322 21.21 23.37 39.02
CA GLN A 322 20.79 24.49 38.14
C GLN A 322 20.96 24.33 36.62
N ALA A 323 19.86 23.92 35.96
CA ALA A 323 19.10 24.80 35.04
C ALA A 323 17.89 24.02 34.48
N VAL A 324 16.72 24.22 35.08
CA VAL A 324 15.43 23.86 34.50
C VAL A 324 14.96 25.03 33.65
N GLN A 325 14.84 24.84 32.34
CA GLN A 325 13.89 25.57 31.51
C GLN A 325 13.11 24.58 30.65
N GLY A 326 11.79 24.61 30.85
CA GLY A 326 10.85 23.58 30.41
C GLY A 326 10.66 23.54 28.90
N LEU A 327 10.81 22.33 28.36
CA LEU A 327 10.26 21.96 27.07
C LEU A 327 8.76 21.74 27.24
N VAL A 328 7.94 22.71 26.83
CA VAL A 328 6.50 22.51 26.71
C VAL A 328 6.25 21.62 25.50
N ILE A 329 6.00 20.34 25.75
CA ILE A 329 5.48 19.42 24.73
C ILE A 329 3.99 19.73 24.57
N MET A 330 3.64 20.49 23.53
CA MET A 330 2.24 20.76 23.19
C MET A 330 1.57 19.50 22.62
N ARG A 331 0.30 19.29 22.98
CA ARG A 331 -0.49 18.14 22.50
C ARG A 331 -0.96 18.41 21.06
N PRO A 332 -1.08 17.38 20.20
CA PRO A 332 -1.50 17.53 18.79
C PRO A 332 -2.84 18.26 18.58
N GLU A 333 -3.69 18.28 19.61
CA GLU A 333 -4.99 18.95 19.64
C GLU A 333 -4.88 20.48 19.51
N GLU A 334 -3.79 21.10 20.01
CA GLU A 334 -3.61 22.56 20.07
C GLU A 334 -3.10 23.17 18.73
N ILE A 335 -2.52 22.34 17.86
CA ILE A 335 -2.01 22.77 16.54
C ILE A 335 -3.17 22.96 15.54
N ARG A 336 -4.28 22.23 15.71
CA ARG A 336 -5.45 22.29 14.80
C ARG A 336 -6.24 23.60 14.90
N GLY A 337 -6.21 24.28 16.05
CA GLY A 337 -6.96 25.52 16.25
C GLY A 337 -6.34 26.75 15.57
N GLN A 338 -5.01 26.83 15.47
CA GLN A 338 -4.32 28.04 14.99
C GLN A 338 -4.20 28.12 13.47
N VAL A 339 -4.08 26.98 12.77
CA VAL A 339 -3.96 26.96 11.30
C VAL A 339 -5.26 27.39 10.63
N ILE A 340 -6.41 27.10 11.25
CA ILE A 340 -7.72 27.54 10.77
C ILE A 340 -7.91 29.05 11.02
N PHE A 341 -7.42 29.56 12.16
CA PHE A 341 -7.57 30.97 12.53
C PHE A 341 -6.74 31.93 11.63
N LEU A 342 -5.54 31.50 11.22
CA LEU A 342 -4.66 32.26 10.32
C LEU A 342 -5.21 32.36 8.89
N PHE A 343 -5.89 31.31 8.40
CA PHE A 343 -6.46 31.31 7.05
C PHE A 343 -7.69 32.24 6.92
N VAL A 344 -8.50 32.33 7.98
CA VAL A 344 -9.69 33.22 8.00
C VAL A 344 -9.28 34.69 8.06
N LEU A 345 -8.23 35.04 8.80
CA LEU A 345 -7.73 36.42 8.89
C LEU A 345 -7.07 36.92 7.60
N SER A 346 -6.47 36.04 6.80
CA SER A 346 -5.88 36.43 5.50
C SER A 346 -6.95 36.80 4.46
N MET A 347 -8.11 36.14 4.47
CA MET A 347 -9.18 36.43 3.52
C MET A 347 -10.01 37.68 3.87
N VAL A 348 -9.98 38.14 5.13
CA VAL A 348 -10.71 39.35 5.55
C VAL A 348 -9.90 40.63 5.27
N LYS A 349 -8.56 40.55 5.19
CA LYS A 349 -7.68 41.70 4.90
C LYS A 349 -7.77 42.21 3.46
N GLU A 350 -8.20 41.40 2.50
CA GLU A 350 -8.31 41.81 1.10
C GLU A 350 -9.59 42.61 0.78
N TYR A 351 -10.57 42.66 1.68
CA TYR A 351 -11.90 43.21 1.38
C TYR A 351 -12.34 44.39 2.26
N PHE A 352 -11.55 44.79 3.28
CA PHE A 352 -11.87 45.94 4.15
C PHE A 352 -10.61 46.68 4.63
N PRO A 353 -10.32 47.90 4.14
CA PRO A 353 -9.35 48.77 4.78
C PRO A 353 -10.09 49.54 5.90
N PHE A 354 -9.94 49.12 7.15
CA PHE A 354 -10.32 49.95 8.28
C PHE A 354 -9.09 50.31 9.12
N ASP A 355 -8.69 51.56 8.96
CA ASP A 355 -7.90 52.32 9.92
C ASP A 355 -8.61 52.36 11.29
N LYS A 356 -7.79 52.26 12.34
CA LYS A 356 -8.12 52.46 13.76
C LYS A 356 -9.01 51.39 14.39
N VAL A 357 -8.40 50.50 15.19
CA VAL A 357 -9.04 50.02 16.41
C VAL A 357 -8.07 50.07 17.58
N PHE A 358 -8.55 50.75 18.62
CA PHE A 358 -7.99 50.98 19.92
C PHE A 358 -7.70 49.71 20.70
N CYS A 359 -6.69 49.80 21.55
CA CYS A 359 -6.44 48.91 22.66
C CYS A 359 -7.50 49.13 23.75
N THR A 360 -8.27 48.09 24.10
CA THR A 360 -8.84 47.93 25.45
C THR A 360 -8.99 46.43 25.75
N ARG A 361 -8.31 46.00 26.82
CA ARG A 361 -8.56 44.77 27.58
C ARG A 361 -9.91 44.86 28.31
N GLU A 362 -10.50 43.70 28.55
CA GLU A 362 -11.39 43.28 29.69
C GLU A 362 -12.57 42.44 29.18
N ILE A 363 -13.12 41.42 29.85
CA ILE A 363 -12.73 40.35 30.79
C ILE A 363 -14.05 39.57 31.08
N PHE A 364 -14.00 38.25 31.33
CA PHE A 364 -15.08 37.31 31.77
C PHE A 364 -16.23 37.04 30.75
N ILE A 365 -16.68 35.81 30.47
CA ILE A 365 -16.75 34.51 31.18
C ILE A 365 -16.42 33.38 30.19
#